data_AF-A0A7C5VG07-F1
#
_entry.id   AF-A0A7C5VG07-F1
#
_cell.length_a   1.000
_cell.length_b   1.000
_cell.length_c   1.000
_cell.angle_alpha   90.00
_cell.angle_beta   90.00
_cell.angle_gamma   90.00
#
_symmetry.space_group_name_H-M   'P 1'
#
loop_
_entity.id
_entity.type
_entity.pdbx_description
1 polymer ?
#
loop_
_entity_poly.entity_id
_entity_poly.type
_entity_poly.pdbx_seq_one_letter_code
_entity_poly.pdbx_strand_id
1 'polypeptide(L)'
;MTPLSTRQLGEVLGVSQRRVFSLLSAYEAVFGNLPRDKDGVRLFPQEALERLRRARDMVLHRRVSSYRAAFLQLVKAEEDSPLGSEDALRLLQALLDRVGEFPALLALVRHMRKDLDEVRREVAEIRLILHASGFENMARQDAEANALLGTPSLLKGRAQEASPPSSASAPSSEEKDGEEKPKKIPWYRYPMG
;
A
#
# COMPACT_ATOMS: atom_id res chain seq x y z
N MET A 1 28.51 19.00 -4.86
CA MET A 1 28.99 17.83 -5.62
C MET A 1 29.63 16.88 -4.65
N THR A 2 29.31 15.60 -4.72
CA THR A 2 29.77 14.62 -3.73
C THR A 2 30.85 13.76 -4.39
N PRO A 3 32.11 13.81 -3.93
CA PRO A 3 33.13 12.87 -4.39
C PRO A 3 32.75 11.49 -3.87
N LEU A 4 32.55 10.54 -4.78
CA LEU A 4 32.23 9.16 -4.41
C LEU A 4 33.11 8.21 -5.21
N SER A 5 33.77 7.30 -4.49
CA SER A 5 34.41 6.15 -5.11
C SER A 5 33.35 5.20 -5.68
N THR A 6 33.74 4.34 -6.64
CA THR A 6 32.83 3.34 -7.22
C THR A 6 32.29 2.35 -6.19
N ARG A 7 33.08 2.06 -5.15
CA ARG A 7 32.67 1.21 -4.02
C ARG A 7 31.60 1.89 -3.17
N GLN A 8 31.84 3.13 -2.75
CA GLN A 8 30.85 3.93 -2.00
C GLN A 8 29.57 4.14 -2.80
N LEU A 9 29.68 4.35 -4.11
CA LEU A 9 28.51 4.47 -4.98
C LEU A 9 27.69 3.18 -5.00
N GLY A 10 28.33 2.01 -5.01
CA GLY A 10 27.66 0.72 -4.89
C GLY A 10 26.88 0.56 -3.58
N GLU A 11 27.47 1.01 -2.47
CA GLU A 11 26.82 1.01 -1.16
C GLU A 11 25.62 1.96 -1.14
N VAL A 12 25.79 3.19 -1.63
CA VAL A 12 24.71 4.20 -1.71
C VAL A 12 23.56 3.75 -2.62
N LEU A 13 23.87 3.07 -3.72
CA LEU A 13 22.88 2.59 -4.67
C LEU A 13 22.38 1.17 -4.35
N GLY A 14 22.90 0.50 -3.31
CA GLY A 14 22.51 -0.87 -2.96
C GLY A 14 22.74 -1.89 -4.08
N VAL A 15 23.79 -1.72 -4.88
CA VAL A 15 24.10 -2.59 -6.03
C VAL A 15 25.53 -3.12 -5.97
N SER A 16 25.72 -4.34 -6.45
CA SER A 16 27.05 -4.95 -6.57
C SER A 16 27.99 -4.08 -7.42
N GLN A 17 29.28 -4.09 -7.11
CA GLN A 17 30.30 -3.30 -7.81
C GLN A 17 30.31 -3.54 -9.34
N ARG A 18 30.08 -4.79 -9.79
CA ARG A 18 29.97 -5.12 -11.22
C ARG A 18 28.82 -4.39 -11.92
N ARG A 19 27.66 -4.28 -11.25
CA ARG A 19 26.50 -3.52 -11.75
C ARG A 19 26.77 -2.02 -11.75
N VAL A 20 27.50 -1.50 -10.76
CA VAL A 20 27.92 -0.09 -10.74
C VAL A 20 28.71 0.26 -12.00
N PHE A 21 29.66 -0.57 -12.41
CA PHE A 21 30.42 -0.32 -13.64
C PHE A 21 29.54 -0.31 -14.89
N SER A 22 28.59 -1.25 -15.00
CA SER A 22 27.64 -1.28 -16.11
C SER A 22 26.72 -0.05 -16.12
N LEU A 23 26.25 0.37 -14.95
CA LEU A 23 25.41 1.54 -14.76
C LEU A 23 26.16 2.84 -15.08
N LEU A 24 27.41 2.99 -14.61
CA LEU A 24 28.26 4.14 -14.92
C LEU A 24 28.63 4.21 -16.41
N SER A 25 29.00 3.08 -17.02
CA SER A 25 29.30 3.04 -18.45
C SER A 25 28.08 3.42 -19.29
N ALA A 26 26.89 2.94 -18.92
CA ALA A 26 25.65 3.33 -19.59
C ALA A 26 25.32 4.82 -19.38
N TYR A 27 25.59 5.38 -18.20
CA TYR A 27 25.41 6.79 -17.92
C TYR A 27 26.35 7.67 -18.76
N GLU A 28 27.66 7.36 -18.74
CA GLU A 28 28.69 8.12 -19.47
C GLU A 28 28.44 8.08 -20.99
N ALA A 29 27.84 6.99 -21.51
CA ALA A 29 27.45 6.87 -22.91
C ALA A 29 26.23 7.73 -23.32
N VAL A 30 25.38 8.14 -22.37
CA VAL A 30 24.16 8.91 -22.65
C VAL A 30 24.33 10.38 -22.29
N PHE A 31 24.90 10.68 -21.13
CA PHE A 31 25.03 12.04 -20.59
C PHE A 31 26.45 12.60 -20.67
N GLY A 32 27.43 11.82 -21.16
CA GLY A 32 28.83 12.20 -21.22
C GLY A 32 29.61 11.92 -19.94
N ASN A 33 30.91 12.21 -19.98
CA ASN A 33 31.84 11.87 -18.91
C ASN A 33 31.58 12.70 -17.64
N LEU A 34 31.55 12.03 -16.49
CA LEU A 34 31.45 12.69 -15.20
C LEU A 34 32.75 13.44 -14.86
N PRO A 35 32.65 14.65 -14.27
CA PRO A 35 33.82 15.39 -13.82
C PRO A 35 34.60 14.57 -12.80
N ARG A 36 35.92 14.71 -12.82
CA ARG A 36 36.84 14.03 -11.91
C ARG A 36 37.63 15.05 -11.12
N ASP A 37 37.88 14.73 -9.86
CA ASP A 37 38.75 15.53 -9.01
C ASP A 37 40.23 15.34 -9.41
N LYS A 38 41.13 16.13 -8.82
CA LYS A 38 42.58 16.05 -9.01
C LYS A 38 43.15 14.66 -8.71
N ASP A 39 42.50 13.93 -7.80
CA ASP A 39 42.86 12.56 -7.41
C ASP A 39 42.24 11.49 -8.33
N GLY A 40 41.57 11.89 -9.41
CA GLY A 40 40.92 10.97 -10.37
C GLY A 40 39.61 10.36 -9.88
N VAL A 41 39.12 10.75 -8.71
CA VAL A 41 37.82 10.32 -8.15
C VAL A 41 36.69 11.01 -8.91
N ARG A 42 35.63 10.26 -9.26
CA ARG A 42 34.45 10.82 -9.95
C ARG A 42 33.64 11.68 -8.99
N LEU A 43 33.27 12.87 -9.45
CA LEU A 43 32.40 13.81 -8.77
C LEU A 43 30.97 13.60 -9.26
N PHE A 44 30.06 13.33 -8.34
CA PHE A 44 28.66 13.13 -8.67
C PHE A 44 27.85 14.37 -8.27
N PRO A 45 27.31 15.13 -9.25
CA PRO A 45 26.27 16.10 -8.94
C PRO A 45 25.01 15.37 -8.45
N GLN A 46 24.20 16.06 -7.64
CA GLN A 46 23.01 15.46 -7.03
C GLN A 46 22.05 14.91 -8.09
N GLU A 47 21.85 15.65 -9.18
CA GLU A 47 21.03 15.23 -10.32
C GLU A 47 21.51 13.92 -10.95
N ALA A 48 22.83 13.72 -11.08
CA ALA A 48 23.37 12.47 -11.60
C ALA A 48 23.06 11.30 -10.67
N LEU A 49 23.17 11.49 -9.35
CA LEU A 49 22.80 10.45 -8.37
C LEU A 49 21.32 10.08 -8.46
N GLU A 50 20.45 11.07 -8.65
CA GLU A 50 19.02 10.82 -8.82
C GLU A 50 18.71 10.05 -10.11
N ARG A 51 19.32 10.43 -11.23
CA ARG A 51 19.21 9.68 -12.49
C ARG A 51 19.72 8.25 -12.35
N LEU A 52 20.86 8.04 -11.69
CA LEU A 52 21.42 6.72 -11.41
C LEU A 52 20.48 5.86 -10.55
N ARG A 53 19.84 6.45 -9.52
CA ARG A 53 18.83 5.76 -8.69
C ARG A 53 17.60 5.37 -9.50
N ARG A 54 17.03 6.29 -10.27
CA ARG A 54 15.86 6.01 -11.12
C ARG A 54 16.15 4.92 -12.14
N ALA A 55 17.29 5.00 -12.83
CA ALA A 55 17.69 3.97 -13.79
C ALA A 55 17.89 2.60 -13.14
N ARG A 56 18.47 2.56 -11.92
CA ARG A 56 18.55 1.33 -11.11
C ARG A 56 17.17 0.75 -10.87
N ASP A 57 16.23 1.54 -10.39
CA ASP A 57 14.89 1.08 -10.01
C ASP A 57 14.11 0.58 -11.23
N MET A 58 14.24 1.25 -12.37
CA MET A 58 13.60 0.81 -13.61
C MET A 58 14.10 -0.57 -14.08
N VAL A 59 15.40 -0.85 -13.95
CA VAL A 59 15.97 -2.17 -14.29
C VAL A 59 15.62 -3.21 -13.22
N LEU A 60 15.65 -2.84 -11.94
CA LEU A 60 15.32 -3.74 -10.83
C LEU A 60 13.87 -4.21 -10.88
N HIS A 61 12.95 -3.32 -11.24
CA HIS A 61 11.53 -3.63 -11.45
C HIS A 61 11.21 -4.18 -12.84
N ARG A 62 12.23 -4.56 -13.64
CA ARG A 62 12.10 -5.14 -14.98
C ARG A 62 11.25 -4.31 -15.96
N ARG A 63 11.19 -2.99 -15.76
CA ARG A 63 10.51 -2.07 -16.69
C ARG A 63 11.29 -1.87 -17.98
N VAL A 64 12.61 -2.08 -17.91
CA VAL A 64 13.52 -1.95 -19.05
C VAL A 64 14.56 -3.06 -19.02
N SER A 65 15.01 -3.46 -20.21
CA SER A 65 15.95 -4.57 -20.40
C SER A 65 17.41 -4.21 -20.08
N SER A 66 17.77 -2.92 -20.07
CA SER A 66 19.14 -2.47 -19.84
C SER A 66 19.21 -1.08 -19.19
N TYR A 67 20.32 -0.78 -18.52
CA TYR A 67 20.59 0.55 -17.95
C TYR A 67 20.63 1.65 -19.02
N ARG A 68 21.16 1.37 -20.21
CA ARG A 68 21.17 2.34 -21.32
C ARG A 68 19.76 2.70 -21.77
N ALA A 69 18.89 1.70 -21.91
CA ALA A 69 17.49 1.94 -22.26
C ALA A 69 16.77 2.73 -21.16
N ALA A 70 17.07 2.46 -19.88
CA ALA A 70 16.54 3.24 -18.77
C ALA A 70 16.96 4.71 -18.83
N PHE A 71 18.23 5.02 -19.10
CA PHE A 71 18.68 6.40 -19.25
C PHE A 71 18.08 7.11 -20.46
N LEU A 72 17.93 6.44 -21.61
CA LEU A 72 17.26 7.03 -22.77
C LEU A 72 15.77 7.32 -22.48
N GLN A 73 15.10 6.46 -21.72
CA GLN A 73 13.72 6.75 -21.28
C GLN A 73 13.66 7.92 -20.30
N LEU A 74 14.66 8.09 -19.43
CA LEU A 74 14.73 9.24 -18.54
C LEU A 74 14.95 10.55 -19.29
N VAL A 75 15.80 10.56 -20.32
CA VAL A 75 15.99 11.73 -21.20
C VAL A 75 14.67 12.08 -21.88
N LYS A 76 14.00 11.09 -22.49
CA LYS A 76 12.68 11.29 -23.10
C LYS A 76 11.65 11.77 -22.10
N ALA A 77 11.62 11.24 -20.87
CA ALA A 77 10.69 11.69 -19.85
C ALA A 77 11.01 13.10 -19.31
N GLU A 78 12.28 13.53 -19.34
CA GLU A 78 12.67 14.93 -19.06
C GLU A 78 12.22 15.86 -20.20
N GLU A 79 12.33 15.42 -21.46
CA GLU A 79 11.87 16.16 -22.65
C GLU A 79 10.33 16.19 -22.79
N ASP A 80 9.67 15.08 -22.47
CA ASP A 80 8.23 14.85 -22.57
C ASP A 80 7.49 15.19 -21.28
N SER A 81 8.16 15.72 -20.23
CA SER A 81 7.53 16.01 -18.93
C SER A 81 6.30 16.89 -19.15
N PRO A 82 5.07 16.35 -19.04
CA PRO A 82 3.85 17.09 -19.39
C PRO A 82 3.44 18.04 -18.26
N LEU A 83 4.20 18.06 -17.19
CA LEU A 83 4.05 18.94 -16.04
C LEU A 83 5.39 19.68 -15.94
N GLY A 84 5.39 20.95 -16.33
CA GLY A 84 6.46 21.85 -15.94
C GLY A 84 6.57 21.84 -14.41
N SER A 85 7.74 22.22 -13.87
CA SER A 85 7.92 22.39 -12.43
C SER A 85 6.77 23.18 -11.79
N GLU A 86 6.20 24.14 -12.52
CA GLU A 86 5.02 24.93 -12.14
C GLU A 86 3.73 24.11 -11.97
N ASP A 87 3.44 23.16 -12.86
CA ASP A 87 2.22 22.36 -12.75
C ASP A 87 2.31 21.31 -11.64
N ALA A 88 3.52 20.77 -11.42
CA ALA A 88 3.78 19.91 -10.26
C ALA A 88 3.60 20.69 -8.94
N LEU A 89 4.05 21.94 -8.88
CA LEU A 89 3.85 22.81 -7.72
C LEU A 89 2.38 23.20 -7.54
N ARG A 90 1.63 23.45 -8.62
CA ARG A 90 0.18 23.69 -8.58
C ARG A 90 -0.59 22.48 -8.05
N LEU A 91 -0.23 21.26 -8.46
CA LEU A 91 -0.84 20.04 -7.93
C LEU A 91 -0.54 19.85 -6.44
N LEU A 92 0.69 20.15 -6.03
CA LEU A 92 1.08 20.10 -4.61
C LEU A 92 0.30 21.11 -3.78
N GLN A 93 0.13 22.33 -4.30
CA GLN A 93 -0.65 23.39 -3.66
C GLN A 93 -2.12 22.98 -3.53
N ALA A 94 -2.74 22.45 -4.60
CA ALA A 94 -4.12 21.98 -4.56
C ALA A 94 -4.33 20.82 -3.56
N LEU A 95 -3.33 19.94 -3.40
CA LEU A 95 -3.34 18.90 -2.38
C LEU A 95 -3.23 19.48 -0.96
N LEU A 96 -2.36 20.47 -0.75
CA LEU A 96 -2.21 21.17 0.53
C LEU A 96 -3.51 21.90 0.93
N ASP A 97 -4.15 22.58 0.00
CA ASP A 97 -5.42 23.29 0.24
C ASP A 97 -6.53 22.31 0.62
N ARG A 98 -6.61 21.17 -0.07
CA ARG A 98 -7.57 20.11 0.26
C ARG A 98 -7.29 19.43 1.60
N VAL A 99 -6.02 19.36 2.01
CA VAL A 99 -5.66 18.88 3.34
C VAL A 99 -6.07 19.87 4.43
N GLY A 100 -6.10 21.17 4.11
CA GLY A 100 -6.60 22.24 4.97
C GLY A 100 -8.08 22.13 5.33
N GLU A 101 -8.88 21.34 4.61
CA GLU A 101 -10.31 21.12 4.86
C GLU A 101 -10.60 20.02 5.90
N PHE A 102 -9.65 19.11 6.17
CA PHE A 102 -9.85 18.02 7.14
C PHE A 102 -10.16 18.47 8.57
N PRO A 103 -9.57 19.55 9.11
CA PRO A 103 -9.93 20.06 10.44
C PRO A 103 -11.41 20.46 10.54
N ALA A 104 -11.98 21.05 9.48
CA ALA A 104 -13.39 21.43 9.46
C ALA A 104 -14.30 20.20 9.45
N LEU A 105 -13.96 19.18 8.66
CA LEU A 105 -14.66 17.89 8.66
C LEU A 105 -14.57 17.19 10.02
N LEU A 106 -13.41 17.21 10.67
CA LEU A 106 -13.23 16.66 12.02
C LEU A 106 -14.02 17.43 13.06
N ALA A 107 -14.10 18.76 12.96
CA ALA A 107 -14.92 19.59 13.84
C ALA A 107 -16.41 19.24 13.68
N LEU A 108 -16.88 19.07 12.44
CA LEU A 108 -18.25 18.64 12.16
C LEU A 108 -18.56 17.27 12.75
N VAL A 109 -17.67 16.27 12.56
CA VAL A 109 -17.85 14.93 13.13
C VAL A 109 -17.87 14.95 14.66
N ARG A 110 -17.03 15.79 15.30
CA ARG A 110 -17.05 15.97 16.75
C ARG A 110 -18.35 16.61 17.22
N HIS A 111 -18.88 17.58 16.49
CA HIS A 111 -20.16 18.20 16.81
C HIS A 111 -21.31 17.20 16.69
N MET A 112 -21.40 16.46 15.58
CA MET A 112 -22.41 15.41 15.40
C MET A 112 -22.36 14.35 16.50
N ARG A 113 -21.15 13.99 16.95
CA ARG A 113 -21.00 13.07 18.08
C ARG A 113 -21.57 13.65 19.37
N LYS A 114 -21.32 14.93 19.65
CA LYS A 114 -21.85 15.61 20.83
C LYS A 114 -23.38 15.64 20.83
N ASP A 115 -23.97 15.96 19.68
CA ASP A 115 -25.43 16.02 19.53
C ASP A 115 -26.05 14.63 19.70
N LEU A 116 -25.42 13.57 19.18
CA LEU A 116 -25.85 12.19 19.41
C LEU A 116 -25.76 11.78 20.88
N ASP A 117 -24.72 12.21 21.59
CA ASP A 117 -24.57 11.93 23.03
C ASP A 117 -25.62 12.67 23.86
N GLU A 118 -26.05 13.86 23.44
CA GLU A 118 -27.14 14.63 24.05
C GLU A 118 -28.49 13.96 23.85
N VAL A 119 -28.85 13.62 22.61
CA VAL A 119 -30.08 12.87 22.29
C VAL A 119 -30.14 11.55 23.05
N ARG A 120 -29.02 10.83 23.20
CA ARG A 120 -28.97 9.59 23.98
C ARG A 120 -29.30 9.81 25.45
N ARG A 121 -28.90 10.94 26.04
CA ARG A 121 -29.22 11.28 27.44
C ARG A 121 -30.70 11.60 27.59
N GLU A 122 -31.25 12.41 26.70
CA GLU A 122 -32.68 12.74 26.70
C GLU A 122 -33.54 11.48 26.57
N VAL A 123 -33.20 10.57 25.65
CA VAL A 123 -33.90 9.29 25.51
C VAL A 123 -33.79 8.44 26.76
N ALA A 124 -32.63 8.42 27.43
CA ALA A 124 -32.45 7.69 28.69
C ALA A 124 -33.31 8.31 29.81
N GLU A 125 -33.42 9.62 29.88
CA GLU A 125 -34.27 10.33 30.84
C GLU A 125 -35.75 10.05 30.60
N ILE A 126 -36.21 10.13 29.35
CA ILE A 126 -37.58 9.77 28.97
C ILE A 126 -37.89 8.32 29.37
N ARG A 127 -36.96 7.39 29.12
CA ARG A 127 -37.12 5.98 29.55
C ARG A 127 -37.26 5.85 31.06
N LEU A 128 -36.44 6.56 31.84
CA LEU A 128 -36.55 6.54 33.29
C LEU A 128 -37.91 7.07 33.78
N ILE A 129 -38.41 8.14 33.17
CA ILE A 129 -39.74 8.70 33.46
C ILE A 129 -40.85 7.69 33.10
N LEU A 130 -40.76 7.05 31.93
CA LEU A 130 -41.73 6.03 31.50
C LEU A 130 -41.75 4.81 32.42
N HIS A 131 -40.58 4.36 32.88
CA HIS A 131 -40.49 3.29 33.88
C HIS A 131 -41.07 3.73 35.22
N ALA A 132 -40.76 4.93 35.71
CA ALA A 132 -41.26 5.44 36.98
C ALA A 132 -42.79 5.67 37.00
N SER A 133 -43.39 5.93 35.84
CA SER A 133 -44.84 6.16 35.67
C SER A 133 -45.65 4.88 35.38
N GLY A 134 -45.02 3.70 35.40
CA GLY A 134 -45.69 2.41 35.24
C GLY A 134 -46.00 2.01 33.79
N PHE A 135 -45.44 2.70 32.79
CA PHE A 135 -45.56 2.34 31.36
C PHE A 135 -44.49 1.33 30.92
N GLU A 136 -44.25 0.30 31.74
CA GLU A 136 -43.17 -0.67 31.53
C GLU A 136 -43.24 -1.41 30.18
N ASN A 137 -44.46 -1.58 29.63
CA ASN A 137 -44.69 -2.22 28.34
C ASN A 137 -44.17 -1.39 27.15
N MET A 138 -44.19 -0.06 27.22
CA MET A 138 -43.65 0.81 26.17
C MET A 138 -42.12 0.87 26.21
N ALA A 139 -41.54 0.92 27.41
CA ALA A 139 -40.08 0.96 27.55
C ALA A 139 -39.38 -0.35 27.12
N ARG A 140 -40.05 -1.51 27.27
CA ARG A 140 -39.56 -2.81 26.74
C ARG A 140 -39.52 -2.83 25.21
N GLN A 141 -40.55 -2.31 24.54
CA GLN A 141 -40.60 -2.23 23.07
C GLN A 141 -39.50 -1.31 22.52
N ASP A 142 -39.20 -0.19 23.19
CA ASP A 142 -38.12 0.72 22.80
C ASP A 142 -36.70 0.14 23.03
N ALA A 143 -36.51 -0.67 24.07
CA ALA A 143 -35.25 -1.36 24.31
C ALA A 143 -34.97 -2.39 23.22
N GLU A 144 -36.00 -3.13 22.79
CA GLU A 144 -35.93 -4.06 21.66
C GLU A 144 -35.67 -3.33 20.33
N ALA A 145 -36.32 -2.19 20.08
CA ALA A 145 -36.08 -1.37 18.89
C ALA A 145 -34.64 -0.83 18.82
N ASN A 146 -34.07 -0.37 19.94
CA ASN A 146 -32.68 0.10 19.98
C ASN A 146 -31.66 -1.03 19.89
N ALA A 147 -31.98 -2.24 20.36
CA ALA A 147 -31.14 -3.42 20.14
C ALA A 147 -31.03 -3.77 18.64
N LEU A 148 -32.07 -3.51 17.85
CA LEU A 148 -32.08 -3.71 16.40
C LEU A 148 -31.24 -2.65 15.64
N LEU A 149 -31.12 -1.44 16.17
CA LEU A 149 -30.31 -0.35 15.60
C LEU A 149 -28.82 -0.42 16.00
N GLY A 150 -28.46 -1.29 16.95
CA GLY A 150 -27.11 -1.40 17.54
C GLY A 150 -26.01 -1.95 16.63
N THR A 151 -26.30 -2.35 15.39
CA THR A 151 -25.26 -2.70 14.41
C THR A 151 -25.64 -2.21 13.02
N PRO A 152 -24.92 -1.25 12.41
CA PRO A 152 -25.04 -1.03 10.98
C PRO A 152 -24.60 -2.31 10.26
N SER A 153 -25.47 -2.83 9.41
CA SER A 153 -25.33 -4.10 8.66
C SER A 153 -24.05 -4.20 7.83
N LEU A 154 -23.35 -3.07 7.63
CA LEU A 154 -22.09 -2.96 6.91
C LEU A 154 -20.88 -3.55 7.64
N LEU A 155 -20.96 -3.78 8.96
CA LEU A 155 -19.84 -4.31 9.77
C LEU A 155 -19.94 -5.81 10.07
N LYS A 156 -21.07 -6.47 9.80
CA LYS A 156 -21.24 -7.92 10.06
C LYS A 156 -20.53 -8.81 9.04
N GLY A 157 -20.25 -8.32 7.82
CA GLY A 157 -19.63 -9.11 6.76
C GLY A 157 -18.13 -9.38 6.93
N ARG A 158 -17.40 -8.62 7.77
CA ARG A 158 -15.93 -8.71 7.85
C ARG A 158 -15.40 -9.45 9.08
N ALA A 159 -16.24 -9.70 10.08
CA ALA A 159 -15.85 -10.42 11.28
C ALA A 159 -15.93 -11.96 11.12
N GLN A 160 -16.56 -12.47 10.06
CA GLN A 160 -16.69 -13.92 9.81
C GLN A 160 -15.51 -14.54 9.04
N GLU A 161 -14.63 -13.74 8.44
CA GLU A 161 -13.47 -14.23 7.67
C GLU A 161 -12.17 -14.35 8.49
N ALA A 162 -12.17 -13.92 9.76
CA ALA A 162 -10.99 -13.92 10.63
C ALA A 162 -11.06 -14.96 11.76
N SER A 163 -11.68 -16.12 11.51
CA SER A 163 -11.55 -17.30 12.38
C SER A 163 -10.73 -18.38 11.66
N PRO A 164 -9.54 -18.77 12.16
CA PRO A 164 -8.85 -19.93 11.63
C PRO A 164 -9.67 -21.21 11.94
N PRO A 165 -9.60 -22.24 11.08
CA PRO A 165 -10.34 -23.48 11.33
C PRO A 165 -9.81 -24.15 12.60
N SER A 166 -10.63 -24.10 13.66
CA SER A 166 -10.43 -24.88 14.88
C SER A 166 -10.55 -26.35 14.53
N SER A 167 -9.40 -27.01 14.48
CA SER A 167 -9.29 -28.46 14.61
C SER A 167 -9.86 -28.90 15.96
N ALA A 168 -10.89 -29.75 15.92
CA ALA A 168 -11.22 -30.81 16.89
C ALA A 168 -12.73 -30.88 17.14
N SER A 169 -13.40 -31.77 16.42
CA SER A 169 -14.48 -32.60 16.94
C SER A 169 -14.67 -33.76 15.97
N ALA A 170 -14.04 -34.89 16.30
CA ALA A 170 -14.43 -36.17 15.75
C ALA A 170 -15.85 -36.53 16.25
N PRO A 171 -16.63 -37.23 15.43
CA PRO A 171 -17.38 -38.35 15.97
C PRO A 171 -16.96 -39.67 15.31
N SER A 172 -16.76 -40.61 16.21
CA SER A 172 -16.67 -42.06 16.08
C SER A 172 -17.49 -42.69 14.94
N SER A 173 -16.80 -43.57 14.22
CA SER A 173 -17.23 -44.88 13.67
C SER A 173 -18.48 -44.98 12.79
N GLU A 174 -18.25 -45.25 11.50
CA GLU A 174 -18.99 -46.29 10.79
C GLU A 174 -18.05 -47.04 9.82
N GLU A 175 -18.02 -48.34 10.03
CA GLU A 175 -17.26 -49.38 9.36
C GLU A 175 -17.96 -49.74 8.06
N LYS A 176 -17.26 -49.70 6.91
CA LYS A 176 -17.53 -50.63 5.80
C LYS A 176 -16.38 -50.66 4.79
N ASP A 177 -15.93 -51.89 4.61
CA ASP A 177 -14.99 -52.41 3.63
C ASP A 177 -15.17 -51.86 2.22
N GLY A 178 -14.04 -51.71 1.53
CA GLY A 178 -13.97 -51.39 0.12
C GLY A 178 -12.53 -51.24 -0.35
N GLU A 179 -11.84 -52.37 -0.51
CA GLU A 179 -10.61 -52.46 -1.28
C GLU A 179 -10.77 -51.77 -2.64
N GLU A 180 -9.97 -50.74 -2.95
CA GLU A 180 -9.46 -50.59 -4.32
C GLU A 180 -8.16 -49.78 -4.37
N LYS A 181 -7.14 -50.41 -4.95
CA LYS A 181 -5.75 -49.99 -5.01
C LYS A 181 -5.58 -48.69 -5.83
N PRO A 182 -4.55 -47.87 -5.54
CA PRO A 182 -4.29 -46.63 -6.27
C PRO A 182 -3.87 -46.91 -7.72
N LYS A 183 -4.64 -46.37 -8.68
CA LYS A 183 -4.24 -46.33 -10.09
C LYS A 183 -3.03 -45.41 -10.23
N LYS A 184 -1.85 -46.02 -10.39
CA LYS A 184 -0.64 -45.40 -10.91
C LYS A 184 -0.94 -44.85 -12.32
N ILE A 185 -0.79 -43.55 -12.53
CA ILE A 185 -0.73 -42.96 -13.87
C ILE A 185 0.75 -42.91 -14.26
N PRO A 186 1.22 -43.69 -15.25
CA PRO A 186 2.60 -43.62 -15.71
C PRO A 186 2.76 -42.57 -16.80
N TRP A 187 3.85 -41.83 -16.69
CA TRP A 187 4.46 -40.89 -17.62
C TRP A 187 4.44 -41.35 -19.09
N TYR A 188 4.10 -40.42 -19.99
CA TYR A 188 4.52 -40.42 -21.41
C TYR A 188 5.19 -39.06 -21.67
N ARG A 189 6.51 -38.98 -21.87
CA ARG A 189 7.33 -39.31 -23.06
C ARG A 189 7.11 -38.30 -24.21
N TYR A 190 8.00 -37.31 -24.27
CA TYR A 190 8.23 -36.46 -25.43
C TYR A 190 8.63 -37.30 -26.65
N PRO A 191 8.09 -37.01 -27.84
CA PRO A 191 8.80 -37.20 -29.09
C PRO A 191 9.42 -35.86 -29.53
N MET A 192 10.74 -35.83 -29.62
CA MET A 192 11.46 -34.84 -30.41
C MET A 192 11.16 -35.09 -31.88
N GLY A 193 10.76 -34.03 -32.59
CA GLY A 193 10.80 -33.92 -34.04
C GLY A 193 11.56 -32.65 -34.38
#